data_AF-A0A6V7J2I6-F1
#
_entry.id   AF-A0A6V7J2I6-F1
#
_cell.length_a   1.000
_cell.length_b   1.000
_cell.length_c   1.000
_cell.angle_alpha   90.00
_cell.angle_beta   90.00
_cell.angle_gamma   90.00
#
_symmetry.space_group_name_H-M   'P 1'
#
loop_
_entity.id
_entity.type
_entity.pdbx_description
1 polymer ?
#
loop_
_entity_poly.entity_id
_entity_poly.type
_entity_poly.pdbx_seq_one_letter_code
_entity_poly.pdbx_strand_id
1 'polypeptide(L)'
;SYLAKSIEEEVKVMHAELDQRMNEKLKILNNQMKTLNNKSKQMRNLLEKEKKKFKNATVPSIVNNYDDICTTIERSKEQLAKFLPTVNDQLNDMQPLEHSKIALLKNFQDVKEKMIPVEFGNIDFKCAKFKLIFHPKSSKQEDYCSISLRYEEKDTCLDIFVTLTMTMRNLPNKQVVRDEQIHFHPDYEYFFHNFYKIDLLSSDGFVDDFDNIGFKITLTSPRFLCAIQ
;
A
#
# COMPACT_ATOMS: atom_id res chain seq x y z
N SER A 1 0.80 -41.72 -20.93
CA SER A 1 2.22 -41.62 -21.36
C SER A 1 3.10 -41.45 -20.13
N TYR A 2 4.39 -41.78 -20.20
CA TYR A 2 5.35 -41.56 -19.11
C TYR A 2 5.37 -40.08 -18.64
N LEU A 3 5.17 -39.15 -19.58
CA LEU A 3 5.11 -37.71 -19.33
C LEU A 3 3.98 -37.32 -18.36
N ALA A 4 2.78 -37.89 -18.52
CA ALA A 4 1.64 -37.58 -17.66
C ALA A 4 1.86 -38.03 -16.20
N LYS A 5 2.51 -39.18 -16.01
CA LYS A 5 2.85 -39.67 -14.66
C LYS A 5 3.94 -38.82 -14.00
N SER A 6 4.92 -38.34 -14.77
CA SER A 6 5.99 -37.46 -14.28
C SER A 6 5.44 -36.12 -13.79
N ILE A 7 4.53 -35.52 -14.55
CA ILE A 7 3.88 -34.25 -14.17
C ILE A 7 3.02 -34.44 -12.91
N GLU A 8 2.29 -35.55 -12.80
CA GLU A 8 1.47 -35.83 -11.61
C GLU A 8 2.33 -35.98 -10.34
N GLU A 9 3.51 -36.59 -10.47
CA GLU A 9 4.46 -36.75 -9.35
C GLU A 9 5.09 -35.41 -8.95
N GLU A 10 5.51 -34.59 -9.93
CA GLU A 10 6.03 -33.23 -9.67
C GLU A 10 5.00 -32.35 -8.99
N VAL A 11 3.73 -32.39 -9.43
CA VAL A 11 2.65 -31.62 -8.81
C VAL A 11 2.38 -32.07 -7.37
N LYS A 12 2.47 -33.37 -7.07
CA LYS A 12 2.34 -33.88 -5.70
C LYS A 12 3.47 -33.42 -4.80
N VAL A 13 4.71 -33.42 -5.29
CA VAL A 13 5.87 -32.91 -4.56
C VAL A 13 5.71 -31.41 -4.30
N MET A 14 5.33 -30.63 -5.31
CA MET A 14 5.09 -29.18 -5.15
C MET A 14 3.98 -28.88 -4.13
N HIS A 15 2.89 -29.64 -4.11
CA HIS A 15 1.84 -29.49 -3.11
C HIS A 15 2.37 -29.78 -1.69
N ALA A 16 3.10 -30.87 -1.52
CA ALA A 16 3.67 -31.24 -0.22
C ALA A 16 4.66 -30.18 0.30
N GLU A 17 5.51 -29.63 -0.57
CA GLU A 17 6.41 -28.54 -0.22
C GLU A 17 5.67 -27.25 0.16
N LEU A 18 4.61 -26.91 -0.57
CA LEU A 18 3.78 -25.75 -0.27
C LEU A 18 3.09 -25.89 1.08
N ASP A 19 2.51 -27.06 1.35
CA ASP A 19 1.84 -27.38 2.63
C ASP A 19 2.83 -27.32 3.79
N GLN A 20 4.05 -27.85 3.61
CA GLN A 20 5.09 -27.77 4.63
C GLN A 20 5.46 -26.32 4.93
N ARG A 21 5.75 -25.52 3.90
CA ARG A 21 6.10 -24.09 4.06
C ARG A 21 4.97 -23.31 4.73
N MET A 22 3.72 -23.60 4.37
CA MET A 22 2.55 -22.96 4.98
C MET A 22 2.44 -23.30 6.47
N ASN A 23 2.63 -24.58 6.83
CA ASN A 23 2.62 -25.02 8.23
C ASN A 23 3.75 -24.39 9.06
N GLU A 24 4.95 -24.27 8.49
CA GLU A 24 6.07 -23.59 9.13
C GLU A 24 5.76 -22.11 9.38
N LYS A 25 5.22 -21.40 8.39
CA LYS A 25 4.78 -20.00 8.53
C LYS A 25 3.69 -19.84 9.60
N LEU A 26 2.69 -20.71 9.60
CA LEU A 26 1.63 -20.71 10.62
C LEU A 26 2.17 -20.94 12.04
N LYS A 27 3.16 -21.82 12.19
CA LYS A 27 3.82 -22.07 13.47
C LYS A 27 4.56 -20.83 13.97
N ILE A 28 5.32 -20.16 13.09
CA ILE A 28 6.01 -18.91 13.41
C ILE A 28 5.01 -17.84 13.84
N LEU A 29 3.94 -17.65 13.05
CA LEU A 29 2.92 -16.63 13.32
C LEU A 29 2.20 -16.90 14.65
N ASN A 30 1.86 -18.16 14.94
CA ASN A 30 1.26 -18.54 16.23
C ASN A 30 2.19 -18.27 17.42
N ASN A 31 3.49 -18.53 17.28
CA ASN A 31 4.47 -18.24 18.32
C ASN A 31 4.63 -16.72 18.55
N GLN A 32 4.61 -15.94 17.47
CA GLN A 32 4.61 -14.48 17.54
C GLN A 32 3.34 -13.95 18.19
N MET A 33 2.16 -14.47 17.81
CA MET A 33 0.87 -14.11 18.40
C MET A 33 0.85 -14.39 19.91
N LYS A 34 1.35 -15.55 20.34
CA LYS A 34 1.52 -15.88 21.77
C LYS A 34 2.44 -14.88 22.48
N THR A 35 3.56 -14.52 21.84
CA THR A 35 4.52 -13.54 22.37
C THR A 35 3.88 -12.15 22.55
N LEU A 36 3.17 -11.67 21.52
CA LEU A 36 2.44 -10.40 21.56
C LEU A 36 1.34 -10.40 22.61
N ASN A 37 0.59 -11.50 22.74
CA ASN A 37 -0.43 -11.65 23.79
C ASN A 37 0.18 -11.59 25.20
N ASN A 38 1.34 -12.22 25.41
CA ASN A 38 2.04 -12.14 26.69
C ASN A 38 2.55 -10.72 26.96
N LYS A 39 3.15 -10.06 25.96
CA LYS A 39 3.58 -8.66 26.04
C LYS A 39 2.41 -7.72 26.38
N SER A 40 1.27 -7.88 25.70
CA SER A 40 0.04 -7.13 25.97
C SER A 40 -0.48 -7.34 27.40
N LYS A 41 -0.46 -8.58 27.90
CA LYS A 41 -0.85 -8.88 29.29
C LYS A 41 0.08 -8.21 30.29
N GLN A 42 1.39 -8.23 30.05
CA GLN A 42 2.38 -7.56 30.90
C GLN A 42 2.18 -6.04 30.92
N MET A 43 1.95 -5.41 29.76
CA MET A 43 1.63 -3.98 29.67
C MET A 43 0.36 -3.61 30.43
N ARG A 44 -0.71 -4.41 30.30
CA ARG A 44 -1.96 -4.20 31.05
C ARG A 44 -1.72 -4.28 32.56
N ASN A 45 -0.95 -5.27 33.02
CA ASN A 45 -0.59 -5.39 34.43
C ASN A 45 0.24 -4.21 34.95
N LEU A 46 1.18 -3.70 34.14
CA LEU A 46 1.97 -2.50 34.49
C LEU A 46 1.07 -1.27 34.59
N LEU A 47 0.17 -1.08 33.62
CA LEU A 47 -0.78 0.03 33.62
C LEU A 47 -1.72 -0.01 34.83
N GLU A 48 -2.22 -1.19 35.21
CA GLU A 48 -3.04 -1.33 36.42
C GLU A 48 -2.27 -1.03 37.71
N LYS A 49 -0.99 -1.44 37.80
CA LYS A 49 -0.14 -1.12 38.95
C LYS A 49 0.07 0.39 39.09
N GLU A 50 0.39 1.07 38.00
CA GLU A 50 0.55 2.53 38.01
C GLU A 50 -0.77 3.24 38.32
N LYS A 51 -1.89 2.85 37.69
CA LYS A 51 -3.21 3.40 38.02
C LYS A 51 -3.58 3.27 39.51
N LYS A 52 -3.25 2.15 40.14
CA LYS A 52 -3.49 1.96 41.59
C LYS A 52 -2.63 2.89 42.45
N LYS A 53 -1.38 3.18 42.07
CA LYS A 53 -0.52 4.14 42.78
C LYS A 53 -1.12 5.55 42.74
N PHE A 54 -1.63 5.99 41.59
CA PHE A 54 -2.19 7.33 41.44
C PHE A 54 -3.61 7.49 41.99
N LYS A 55 -4.41 6.42 42.04
CA LYS A 55 -5.80 6.47 42.55
C LYS A 55 -5.90 6.87 44.03
N ASN A 56 -4.87 6.60 44.83
CA ASN A 56 -4.83 6.88 46.26
C ASN A 56 -3.95 8.11 46.62
N ALA A 57 -3.42 8.81 45.63
CA ALA A 57 -2.53 9.94 45.85
C ALA A 57 -3.34 11.24 46.02
N THR A 58 -3.08 11.98 47.11
CA THR A 58 -3.59 13.35 47.31
C THR A 58 -2.64 14.38 46.71
N VAL A 59 -3.13 15.56 46.33
CA VAL A 59 -2.31 16.63 45.72
C VAL A 59 -1.01 16.92 46.48
N PRO A 60 -1.01 17.03 47.84
CA PRO A 60 0.24 17.23 48.59
C PRO A 60 1.21 16.05 48.49
N SER A 61 0.70 14.81 48.44
CA SER A 61 1.53 13.60 48.30
C SER A 61 2.17 13.44 46.92
N ILE A 62 1.55 14.01 45.89
CA ILE A 62 2.11 14.03 44.52
C ILE A 62 3.21 15.08 44.43
N VAL A 63 3.00 16.26 45.01
CA VAL A 63 3.99 17.35 45.03
C VAL A 63 5.23 16.96 45.84
N ASN A 64 5.04 16.34 47.01
CA ASN A 64 6.17 15.92 47.86
C ASN A 64 6.97 14.75 47.29
N ASN A 65 6.40 13.96 46.39
CA ASN A 65 7.07 12.81 45.74
C ASN A 65 7.32 13.04 44.25
N TYR A 66 7.34 14.29 43.80
CA TYR A 66 7.39 14.65 42.38
C TYR A 66 8.61 14.03 41.66
N ASP A 67 9.79 14.06 42.29
CA ASP A 67 11.03 13.54 41.71
C ASP A 67 11.02 12.01 41.61
N ASP A 68 10.47 11.32 42.60
CA ASP A 68 10.29 9.85 42.57
C ASP A 68 9.27 9.43 41.51
N ILE A 69 8.22 10.22 41.31
CA ILE A 69 7.23 10.02 40.26
C ILE A 69 7.86 10.22 38.89
N CYS A 70 8.64 11.29 38.69
CA CYS A 70 9.37 11.54 37.43
C CYS A 70 10.33 10.39 37.11
N THR A 71 11.11 9.94 38.09
CA THR A 71 12.03 8.80 37.96
C THR A 71 11.30 7.51 37.60
N THR A 72 10.11 7.29 38.19
CA THR A 72 9.27 6.13 37.88
C THR A 72 8.71 6.21 36.46
N ILE A 73 8.32 7.40 36.00
CA ILE A 73 7.86 7.63 34.62
C ILE A 73 8.98 7.37 33.62
N GLU A 74 10.20 7.84 33.90
CA GLU A 74 11.36 7.61 33.03
C GLU A 74 11.72 6.12 32.92
N ARG A 75 11.80 5.42 34.05
CA ARG A 75 12.03 3.96 34.06
C ARG A 75 10.91 3.20 33.34
N SER A 76 9.67 3.69 33.42
CA SER A 76 8.55 3.10 32.70
C SER A 76 8.66 3.30 31.19
N LYS A 77 9.14 4.47 30.72
CA LYS A 77 9.41 4.72 29.29
C LYS A 77 10.47 3.76 28.75
N GLU A 78 11.55 3.51 29.49
CA GLU A 78 12.57 2.53 29.10
C GLU A 78 12.04 1.09 29.03
N GLN A 79 11.17 0.70 29.96
CA GLN A 79 10.52 -0.60 29.91
C GLN A 79 9.54 -0.70 28.74
N LEU A 80 8.78 0.36 28.45
CA LEU A 80 7.88 0.45 27.31
C LEU A 80 8.62 0.38 25.97
N ALA A 81 9.85 0.90 25.90
CA ALA A 81 10.69 0.79 24.71
C ALA A 81 11.00 -0.68 24.33
N LYS A 82 11.04 -1.62 25.29
CA LYS A 82 11.21 -3.07 25.03
C LYS A 82 9.98 -3.74 24.38
N PHE A 83 8.84 -3.05 24.41
CA PHE A 83 7.61 -3.47 23.77
C PHE A 83 7.39 -2.82 22.40
N LEU A 84 8.24 -1.85 22.01
CA LEU A 84 8.25 -1.37 20.63
C LEU A 84 8.64 -2.54 19.72
N PRO A 85 7.92 -2.76 18.62
CA PRO A 85 8.34 -3.74 17.64
C PRO A 85 9.70 -3.30 17.09
N THR A 86 10.74 -4.07 17.38
CA THR A 86 11.90 -4.11 16.48
C THR A 86 11.33 -4.57 15.15
N VAL A 87 11.47 -3.75 14.10
CA VAL A 87 11.08 -4.12 12.74
C VAL A 87 11.89 -5.36 12.40
N ASN A 88 11.27 -6.53 12.60
CA ASN A 88 11.85 -7.80 12.22
C ASN A 88 11.70 -7.84 10.70
N ASP A 89 12.80 -8.01 9.97
CA ASP A 89 12.79 -8.11 8.50
C ASP A 89 11.79 -9.15 7.97
N GLN A 90 11.33 -10.09 8.81
CA GLN A 90 10.30 -11.08 8.53
C GLN A 90 8.86 -10.54 8.43
N LEU A 91 8.56 -9.30 8.86
CA LEU A 91 7.23 -8.70 8.64
C LEU A 91 7.06 -8.13 7.22
N ASN A 92 8.15 -7.90 6.49
CA ASN A 92 8.11 -7.42 5.10
C ASN A 92 7.50 -8.47 4.16
N ASP A 93 7.65 -9.76 4.46
CA ASP A 93 7.10 -10.86 3.64
C ASP A 93 5.57 -10.98 3.70
N MET A 94 4.91 -10.26 4.62
CA MET A 94 3.47 -10.35 4.85
C MET A 94 2.70 -9.05 4.53
N GLN A 95 3.40 -7.94 4.26
CA GLN A 95 2.77 -6.73 3.75
C GLN A 95 2.77 -6.79 2.21
N PRO A 96 1.65 -6.49 1.55
CA PRO A 96 1.67 -6.36 0.10
C PRO A 96 2.68 -5.26 -0.25
N LEU A 97 3.61 -5.57 -1.16
CA LEU A 97 4.55 -4.58 -1.64
C LEU A 97 3.73 -3.48 -2.31
N GLU A 98 3.84 -2.26 -1.80
CA GLU A 98 3.14 -1.10 -2.32
C GLU A 98 4.16 -0.13 -2.88
N HIS A 99 3.92 0.36 -4.10
CA HIS A 99 4.65 1.48 -4.67
C HIS A 99 3.66 2.54 -5.13
N SER A 100 3.84 3.76 -4.63
CA SER A 100 3.00 4.90 -4.97
C SER A 100 3.82 5.95 -5.72
N LYS A 101 3.28 6.48 -6.82
CA LYS A 101 3.86 7.59 -7.58
C LYS A 101 2.85 8.71 -7.77
N ILE A 102 3.31 9.95 -7.63
CA ILE A 102 2.54 11.14 -7.98
C ILE A 102 2.94 11.55 -9.40
N ALA A 103 1.95 11.72 -10.27
CA ALA A 103 2.09 12.22 -11.63
C ALA A 103 1.44 13.60 -11.74
N LEU A 104 2.14 14.55 -12.32
CA LEU A 104 1.66 15.92 -12.52
C LEU A 104 1.56 16.20 -14.02
N LEU A 105 0.33 16.35 -14.51
CA LEU A 105 0.06 16.82 -15.87
C LEU A 105 0.21 18.33 -15.88
N LYS A 106 1.08 18.87 -16.73
CA LYS A 106 1.32 20.31 -16.85
C LYS A 106 0.65 20.88 -18.09
N ASN A 107 0.25 22.15 -18.03
CA ASN A 107 -0.39 22.89 -19.12
C ASN A 107 -1.63 22.16 -19.62
N PHE A 108 -2.57 21.87 -18.73
CA PHE A 108 -3.78 21.12 -19.04
C PHE A 108 -4.61 21.75 -20.16
N GLN A 109 -4.72 23.07 -20.28
CA GLN A 109 -5.45 23.71 -21.39
C GLN A 109 -4.83 23.35 -22.74
N ASP A 110 -3.50 23.45 -22.85
CA ASP A 110 -2.76 23.05 -24.05
C ASP A 110 -3.02 21.59 -24.42
N VAL A 111 -3.01 20.70 -23.42
CA VAL A 111 -3.25 19.25 -23.61
C VAL A 111 -4.69 19.00 -24.08
N LYS A 112 -5.65 19.71 -23.50
CA LYS A 112 -7.06 19.66 -23.86
C LYS A 112 -7.29 20.16 -25.29
N GLU A 113 -6.65 21.25 -25.69
CA GLU A 113 -6.76 21.80 -27.05
C GLU A 113 -6.11 20.89 -28.10
N LYS A 114 -4.90 20.39 -27.82
CA LYS A 114 -4.14 19.56 -28.77
C LYS A 114 -4.70 18.14 -28.87
N MET A 115 -5.40 17.66 -27.85
CA MET A 115 -5.95 16.30 -27.76
C MET A 115 -4.87 15.19 -27.92
N ILE A 116 -3.62 15.48 -27.54
CA ILE A 116 -2.50 14.55 -27.66
C ILE A 116 -2.29 13.83 -26.31
N PRO A 117 -2.10 12.49 -26.31
CA PRO A 117 -1.74 11.76 -25.10
C PRO A 117 -0.43 12.24 -24.48
N VAL A 118 -0.39 12.34 -23.15
CA VAL A 118 0.79 12.77 -22.40
C VAL A 118 1.31 11.61 -21.58
N GLU A 119 2.56 11.22 -21.85
CA GLU A 119 3.25 10.17 -21.10
C GLU A 119 3.90 10.76 -19.86
N PHE A 120 3.77 10.04 -18.74
CA PHE A 120 4.52 10.34 -17.52
C PHE A 120 5.74 9.43 -17.42
N GLY A 121 6.68 9.78 -16.54
CA GLY A 121 7.86 8.95 -16.32
C GLY A 121 7.52 7.53 -15.84
N ASN A 122 8.46 6.60 -16.03
CA ASN A 122 8.29 5.18 -15.72
C ASN A 122 8.04 4.92 -14.22
N ILE A 123 7.27 3.87 -13.93
CA ILE A 123 6.98 3.38 -12.59
C ILE A 123 7.63 2.00 -12.49
N ASP A 124 8.65 1.87 -11.64
CA ASP A 124 9.33 0.60 -11.39
C ASP A 124 8.66 -0.14 -10.22
N PHE A 125 8.22 -1.37 -10.44
CA PHE A 125 7.57 -2.19 -9.41
C PHE A 125 7.81 -3.69 -9.64
N LYS A 126 8.33 -4.41 -8.62
CA LYS A 126 8.63 -5.86 -8.68
C LYS A 126 9.41 -6.26 -9.95
N CYS A 127 10.49 -5.54 -10.25
CA CYS A 127 11.31 -5.67 -11.46
C CYS A 127 10.65 -5.20 -12.76
N ALA A 128 9.33 -5.04 -12.80
CA ALA A 128 8.60 -4.53 -13.95
C ALA A 128 8.64 -3.01 -14.09
N LYS A 129 8.51 -2.54 -15.33
CA LYS A 129 8.36 -1.14 -15.70
C LYS A 129 7.00 -0.87 -16.29
N PHE A 130 6.34 0.15 -15.75
CA PHE A 130 5.07 0.63 -16.25
C PHE A 130 5.18 2.06 -16.76
N LYS A 131 4.50 2.34 -17.87
CA LYS A 131 4.35 3.68 -18.41
C LYS A 131 2.92 4.16 -18.18
N LEU A 132 2.77 5.26 -17.45
CA LEU A 132 1.49 5.91 -17.22
C LEU A 132 1.25 6.93 -18.33
N ILE A 133 0.05 6.95 -18.91
CA ILE A 133 -0.30 7.87 -20.01
C ILE A 133 -1.66 8.48 -19.73
N PHE A 134 -1.76 9.81 -19.85
CA PHE A 134 -3.04 10.52 -19.84
C PHE A 134 -3.53 10.72 -21.27
N HIS A 135 -4.79 10.37 -21.53
CA HIS A 135 -5.44 10.56 -22.81
C HIS A 135 -6.54 11.61 -22.64
N PRO A 136 -6.44 12.79 -23.29
CA PRO A 136 -7.46 13.82 -23.18
C PRO A 136 -8.80 13.41 -23.82
N LYS A 137 -8.81 12.37 -24.66
CA LYS A 137 -10.01 11.79 -25.25
C LYS A 137 -10.08 10.29 -25.00
N SER A 138 -11.19 9.82 -24.46
CA SER A 138 -11.45 8.39 -24.31
C SER A 138 -11.91 7.78 -25.63
N SER A 139 -11.45 6.57 -25.93
CA SER A 139 -11.93 5.79 -27.08
C SER A 139 -13.37 5.31 -26.94
N LYS A 140 -13.93 5.31 -25.72
CA LYS A 140 -15.30 4.86 -25.43
C LYS A 140 -16.30 6.00 -25.32
N GLN A 141 -15.84 7.21 -24.99
CA GLN A 141 -16.69 8.38 -24.85
C GLN A 141 -15.92 9.68 -25.05
N GLU A 142 -16.33 10.49 -26.03
CA GLU A 142 -15.52 11.61 -26.53
C GLU A 142 -15.38 12.76 -25.53
N ASP A 143 -16.32 12.95 -24.59
CA ASP A 143 -16.28 14.02 -23.57
C ASP A 143 -15.51 13.63 -22.30
N TYR A 144 -14.89 12.45 -22.26
CA TYR A 144 -14.14 11.95 -21.12
C TYR A 144 -12.65 11.80 -21.44
N CYS A 145 -11.81 11.99 -20.43
CA CYS A 145 -10.42 11.56 -20.47
C CYS A 145 -10.29 10.09 -20.03
N SER A 146 -9.20 9.44 -20.46
CA SER A 146 -8.78 8.13 -19.97
C SER A 146 -7.38 8.23 -19.40
N ILE A 147 -7.03 7.29 -18.51
CA ILE A 147 -5.65 7.08 -18.09
C ILE A 147 -5.30 5.63 -18.38
N SER A 148 -4.10 5.39 -18.89
CA SER A 148 -3.65 4.04 -19.19
C SER A 148 -2.33 3.71 -18.53
N LEU A 149 -2.13 2.42 -18.30
CA LEU A 149 -0.91 1.84 -17.79
C LEU A 149 -0.43 0.80 -18.81
N ARG A 150 0.72 1.08 -19.42
CA ARG A 150 1.38 0.17 -20.36
C ARG A 150 2.48 -0.59 -19.65
N TYR A 151 2.48 -1.90 -19.79
CA TYR A 151 3.54 -2.76 -19.31
C TYR A 151 4.69 -2.81 -20.32
N GLU A 152 5.92 -2.50 -19.91
CA GLU A 152 7.08 -2.44 -20.82
C GLU A 152 7.91 -3.74 -20.87
N GLU A 153 7.64 -4.72 -20.00
CA GLU A 153 8.32 -6.03 -20.09
C GLU A 153 7.61 -7.00 -21.04
N LYS A 154 8.41 -7.79 -21.77
CA LYS A 154 7.91 -8.60 -22.89
C LYS A 154 7.57 -10.05 -22.56
N ASP A 155 8.03 -10.57 -21.43
CA ASP A 155 8.05 -12.03 -21.22
C ASP A 155 7.34 -12.51 -19.94
N THR A 156 6.74 -11.60 -19.17
CA THR A 156 6.17 -11.90 -17.84
C THR A 156 4.75 -11.39 -17.74
N CYS A 157 3.82 -12.25 -17.31
CA CYS A 157 2.50 -11.80 -16.90
C CYS A 157 2.55 -11.40 -15.43
N LEU A 158 1.84 -10.34 -15.06
CA LEU A 158 1.91 -9.80 -13.70
C LEU A 158 0.54 -9.37 -13.19
N ASP A 159 0.12 -9.98 -12.09
CA ASP A 159 -1.06 -9.57 -11.36
C ASP A 159 -0.72 -8.44 -10.38
N ILE A 160 -1.42 -7.31 -10.50
CA ILE A 160 -1.27 -6.15 -9.62
C ILE A 160 -2.63 -5.55 -9.31
N PHE A 161 -2.83 -5.13 -8.07
CA PHE A 161 -3.92 -4.23 -7.72
C PHE A 161 -3.49 -2.79 -7.93
N VAL A 162 -4.17 -2.06 -8.82
CA VAL A 162 -3.83 -0.69 -9.16
C VAL A 162 -4.91 0.24 -8.64
N THR A 163 -4.51 1.23 -7.85
CA THR A 163 -5.38 2.33 -7.43
C THR A 163 -4.92 3.63 -8.06
N LEU A 164 -5.83 4.30 -8.76
CA LEU A 164 -5.63 5.60 -9.38
C LEU A 164 -6.52 6.63 -8.71
N THR A 165 -5.90 7.66 -8.17
CA THR A 165 -6.56 8.73 -7.42
C THR A 165 -6.27 10.08 -8.05
N MET A 166 -7.31 10.84 -8.34
CA MET A 166 -7.23 12.27 -8.69
C MET A 166 -7.85 13.07 -7.56
N THR A 167 -7.09 13.99 -6.97
CA THR A 167 -7.52 14.74 -5.78
C THR A 167 -7.79 16.18 -6.13
N MET A 168 -8.93 16.72 -5.70
CA MET A 168 -9.20 18.14 -5.80
C MET A 168 -8.21 18.93 -4.95
N ARG A 169 -7.67 20.01 -5.49
CA ARG A 169 -6.66 20.83 -4.82
C ARG A 169 -7.14 21.41 -3.49
N ASN A 170 -8.36 21.94 -3.47
CA ASN A 170 -8.88 22.70 -2.33
C ASN A 170 -9.69 21.85 -1.35
N LEU A 171 -9.92 20.58 -1.69
CA LEU A 171 -10.76 19.66 -0.91
C LEU A 171 -10.15 18.26 -0.98
N PRO A 172 -9.16 17.93 -0.11
CA PRO A 172 -8.53 16.61 -0.11
C PRO A 172 -9.52 15.46 0.12
N ASN A 173 -10.70 15.75 0.68
CA ASN A 173 -11.79 14.77 0.87
C ASN A 173 -12.61 14.51 -0.42
N LYS A 174 -12.47 15.36 -1.45
CA LYS A 174 -13.07 15.13 -2.77
C LYS A 174 -12.01 14.58 -3.71
N GLN A 175 -12.12 13.29 -3.97
CA GLN A 175 -11.22 12.54 -4.84
C GLN A 175 -12.02 11.64 -5.78
N VAL A 176 -11.51 11.48 -7.00
CA VAL A 176 -11.95 10.44 -7.92
C VAL A 176 -10.99 9.28 -7.74
N VAL A 177 -11.49 8.14 -7.30
CA VAL A 177 -10.70 6.92 -7.10
C VAL A 177 -11.22 5.83 -8.03
N ARG A 178 -10.29 5.12 -8.67
CA ARG A 178 -10.52 3.90 -9.42
C ARG A 178 -9.51 2.86 -8.97
N ASP A 179 -10.00 1.71 -8.56
CA ASP A 179 -9.18 0.61 -8.08
C ASP A 179 -9.60 -0.69 -8.76
N GLU A 180 -8.63 -1.41 -9.31
CA GLU A 180 -8.90 -2.65 -10.03
C GLU A 180 -7.72 -3.63 -9.91
N GLN A 181 -8.04 -4.92 -9.87
CA GLN A 181 -7.05 -5.97 -10.03
C GLN A 181 -6.83 -6.19 -11.52
N ILE A 182 -5.59 -5.98 -11.97
CA ILE A 182 -5.22 -6.05 -13.38
C ILE A 182 -4.27 -7.22 -13.57
N HIS A 183 -4.60 -8.07 -14.54
CA HIS A 183 -3.70 -9.09 -15.07
C HIS A 183 -2.98 -8.50 -16.28
N PHE A 184 -1.73 -8.09 -16.11
CA PHE A 184 -0.93 -7.56 -17.22
C PHE A 184 -0.40 -8.70 -18.07
N HIS A 185 -0.69 -8.62 -19.37
CA HIS A 185 -0.01 -9.39 -20.40
C HIS A 185 1.03 -8.52 -21.11
N PRO A 186 2.16 -9.11 -21.55
CA PRO A 186 3.07 -8.42 -22.46
C PRO A 186 2.35 -7.81 -23.65
N ASP A 187 2.73 -6.59 -24.02
CA ASP A 187 2.16 -5.80 -25.12
C ASP A 187 0.71 -5.30 -24.94
N TYR A 188 0.09 -5.53 -23.77
CA TYR A 188 -1.24 -4.98 -23.46
C TYR A 188 -1.15 -3.71 -22.63
N GLU A 189 -1.85 -2.68 -23.09
CA GLU A 189 -2.07 -1.44 -22.37
C GLU A 189 -3.43 -1.50 -21.68
N TYR A 190 -3.44 -1.35 -20.36
CA TYR A 190 -4.67 -1.32 -19.59
C TYR A 190 -5.19 0.12 -19.51
N PHE A 191 -6.50 0.30 -19.71
CA PHE A 191 -7.13 1.62 -19.74
C PHE A 191 -8.19 1.76 -18.64
N PHE A 192 -8.01 2.77 -17.79
CA PHE A 192 -9.08 3.38 -17.02
C PHE A 192 -9.91 4.27 -17.95
N HIS A 193 -10.82 3.64 -18.70
CA HIS A 193 -11.71 4.34 -19.62
C HIS A 193 -12.70 5.24 -18.88
N ASN A 194 -13.12 6.32 -19.55
CA ASN A 194 -14.12 7.26 -19.05
C ASN A 194 -13.82 7.71 -17.61
N PHE A 195 -12.54 8.02 -17.33
CA PHE A 195 -12.06 8.31 -15.98
C PHE A 195 -12.77 9.54 -15.40
N TYR A 196 -12.85 10.62 -16.19
CA TYR A 196 -13.56 11.83 -15.81
C TYR A 196 -13.95 12.67 -17.04
N LYS A 197 -14.97 13.53 -16.91
CA LYS A 197 -15.33 14.47 -17.97
C LYS A 197 -14.26 15.55 -18.12
N ILE A 198 -13.65 15.66 -19.29
CA ILE A 198 -12.49 16.55 -19.46
C ILE A 198 -12.86 18.01 -19.24
N ASP A 199 -14.06 18.43 -19.66
CA ASP A 199 -14.54 19.81 -19.51
C ASP A 199 -14.80 20.21 -18.06
N LEU A 200 -15.08 19.23 -17.19
CA LEU A 200 -15.39 19.49 -15.79
C LEU A 200 -14.15 19.53 -14.90
N LEU A 201 -12.97 19.13 -15.39
CA LEU A 201 -11.75 19.09 -14.57
C LEU A 201 -11.39 20.46 -13.97
N SER A 202 -11.55 21.53 -14.75
CA SER A 202 -11.31 22.90 -14.28
C SER A 202 -12.41 23.39 -13.34
N SER A 203 -13.69 23.23 -13.71
CA SER A 203 -14.82 23.71 -12.89
C SER A 203 -14.93 23.01 -11.55
N ASP A 204 -14.60 21.72 -11.53
CA ASP A 204 -14.68 20.88 -10.35
C ASP A 204 -13.38 20.95 -9.53
N GLY A 205 -12.44 21.82 -9.89
CA GLY A 205 -11.26 22.16 -9.07
C GLY A 205 -10.18 21.08 -8.99
N PHE A 206 -10.07 20.25 -10.02
CA PHE A 206 -8.96 19.29 -10.20
C PHE A 206 -7.73 19.92 -10.88
N VAL A 207 -7.91 21.06 -11.56
CA VAL A 207 -6.84 21.86 -12.15
C VAL A 207 -6.35 22.91 -11.13
N ASP A 208 -5.05 23.06 -10.95
CA ASP A 208 -4.45 24.06 -10.06
C ASP A 208 -4.29 25.45 -10.73
N ASP A 209 -3.85 26.46 -9.96
CA ASP A 209 -3.65 27.84 -10.48
C ASP A 209 -2.54 27.92 -11.54
N PHE A 210 -1.71 26.88 -11.65
CA PHE A 210 -0.62 26.76 -12.61
C PHE A 210 -1.01 25.87 -13.79
N ASP A 211 -2.31 25.62 -13.98
CA ASP A 211 -2.87 24.78 -15.05
C ASP A 211 -2.35 23.33 -15.03
N ASN A 212 -2.20 22.75 -13.84
CA ASN A 212 -1.76 21.36 -13.67
C ASN A 212 -2.84 20.47 -13.05
N ILE A 213 -2.77 19.17 -13.34
CA ILE A 213 -3.60 18.13 -12.69
C ILE A 213 -2.69 17.10 -12.01
N GLY A 214 -2.99 16.81 -10.74
CA GLY A 214 -2.28 15.81 -9.94
C GLY A 214 -3.01 14.47 -9.89
N PHE A 215 -2.27 13.40 -10.14
CA PHE A 215 -2.73 12.02 -9.98
C PHE A 215 -1.78 11.27 -9.04
N LYS A 216 -2.33 10.39 -8.21
CA LYS A 216 -1.56 9.39 -7.47
C LYS A 216 -1.93 8.02 -8.04
N ILE A 217 -0.93 7.26 -8.46
CA ILE A 217 -1.08 5.85 -8.80
C ILE A 217 -0.37 5.02 -7.74
N THR A 218 -1.05 3.98 -7.26
CA THR A 218 -0.55 3.03 -6.27
C THR A 218 -0.63 1.64 -6.88
N LEU A 219 0.52 0.99 -7.03
CA LEU A 219 0.67 -0.40 -7.44
C LEU A 219 0.85 -1.24 -6.18
N THR A 220 -0.02 -2.20 -5.98
CA THR A 220 -0.01 -3.09 -4.82
C THR A 220 0.05 -4.52 -5.31
N SER A 221 1.02 -5.28 -4.82
CA SER A 221 1.05 -6.70 -5.17
C SER A 221 -0.15 -7.42 -4.56
N PRO A 222 -0.71 -8.43 -5.24
CA PRO A 222 -1.73 -9.29 -4.67
C PRO A 222 -1.26 -9.75 -3.29
N ARG A 223 -2.17 -9.71 -2.30
CA ARG A 223 -1.90 -10.42 -1.06
C ARG A 223 -1.80 -11.89 -1.46
N PHE A 224 -0.68 -12.52 -1.09
CA PHE A 224 -0.22 -13.87 -1.48
C PHE A 224 0.57 -13.92 -2.82
N LEU A 225 1.83 -14.41 -2.73
CA LEU A 225 2.85 -14.70 -3.77
C LEU A 225 3.79 -13.51 -4.13
N CYS A 226 5.13 -13.60 -4.09
CA CYS A 226 6.09 -14.69 -3.93
C CYS A 226 7.37 -14.12 -3.29
N ALA A 227 7.90 -14.78 -2.26
CA ALA A 227 9.34 -14.86 -2.06
C ALA A 227 9.83 -15.98 -2.99
N ILE A 228 10.32 -15.59 -4.16
CA ILE A 228 11.24 -16.41 -4.96
C ILE A 228 12.49 -15.56 -5.11
N GLN A 229 13.45 -15.81 -4.23
CA GLN A 229 14.87 -15.64 -4.46
C GLN A 229 15.56 -16.89 -3.92
#